data_AF-A0A9Q0ESW3-F1
#
_entry.id   AF-A0A9Q0ESW3-F1
#
_cell.length_a   1.000
_cell.length_b   1.000
_cell.length_c   1.000
_cell.angle_alpha   90.00
_cell.angle_beta   90.00
_cell.angle_gamma   90.00
#
_symmetry.space_group_name_H-M   'P 1'
#
loop_
_entity.id
_entity.type
_entity.pdbx_description
1 polymer ?
#
loop_
_entity_poly.entity_id
_entity_poly.type
_entity_poly.pdbx_seq_one_letter_code
_entity_poly.pdbx_strand_id
1 'polypeptide(L)'
;MEPNSLKWVGSSCGLHGPYIFYKAFKCHRLDGPPRILSLGDFFLVRCKPEDPICIAELQLLWEERTSKQLLSSSKLYFLPEDTPQGRSVSHGEHEVIAVSEKVVVRLDDLVKWTVPDPSGWAPGQRAEPLKAAQVLRQLGRNGQREALHRYRESTLTSGLNFRDIQRERAQLVK
;
A
#
# COMPACT_ATOMS: atom_id res chain seq x y z
N MET A 1 14.08 1.02 -25.64
CA MET A 1 13.67 1.23 -24.24
C MET A 1 12.72 0.11 -23.89
N GLU A 2 13.08 -0.76 -22.94
CA GLU A 2 12.20 -1.87 -22.54
C GLU A 2 10.94 -1.31 -21.87
N PRO A 3 9.74 -1.51 -22.44
CA PRO A 3 8.51 -1.04 -21.84
C PRO A 3 8.24 -1.82 -20.55
N ASN A 4 7.91 -1.13 -19.45
CA ASN A 4 7.41 -1.72 -18.19
C ASN A 4 8.31 -2.73 -17.46
N SER A 5 9.62 -2.47 -17.28
CA SER A 5 10.42 -3.37 -16.42
C SER A 5 9.97 -3.29 -14.95
N LEU A 6 9.23 -4.30 -14.49
CA LEU A 6 8.97 -4.54 -13.08
C LEU A 6 10.21 -5.15 -12.44
N LYS A 7 10.64 -4.60 -11.31
CA LYS A 7 11.84 -5.08 -10.60
C LYS A 7 11.58 -5.15 -9.11
N TRP A 8 11.93 -6.26 -8.47
CA TRP A 8 11.96 -6.36 -7.02
C TRP A 8 12.94 -5.34 -6.43
N VAL A 9 12.60 -4.80 -5.25
CA VAL A 9 13.43 -3.84 -4.53
C VAL A 9 13.86 -4.46 -3.20
N GLY A 10 15.18 -4.59 -3.05
CA GLY A 10 15.78 -5.28 -1.91
C GLY A 10 15.79 -6.80 -2.04
N SER A 11 16.36 -7.47 -1.04
CA SER A 11 16.46 -8.93 -1.00
C SER A 11 15.10 -9.58 -0.70
N SER A 12 14.92 -10.83 -1.13
CA SER A 12 13.79 -11.64 -0.71
C SER A 12 13.74 -11.75 0.81
N CYS A 13 12.54 -11.72 1.38
CA CYS A 13 12.32 -11.79 2.83
C CYS A 13 11.76 -13.14 3.30
N GLY A 14 11.49 -14.07 2.40
CA GLY A 14 11.01 -15.41 2.76
C GLY A 14 10.97 -16.36 1.57
N LEU A 15 10.94 -17.65 1.88
CA LEU A 15 10.80 -18.75 0.92
C LEU A 15 9.82 -19.77 1.49
N HIS A 16 8.85 -20.19 0.69
CA HIS A 16 7.93 -21.29 1.07
C HIS A 16 7.56 -22.11 -0.17
N GLY A 17 8.09 -23.33 -0.25
CA GLY A 17 7.91 -24.18 -1.43
C GLY A 17 8.38 -23.49 -2.72
N PRO A 18 7.53 -23.36 -3.76
CA PRO A 18 7.88 -22.69 -5.01
C PRO A 18 7.83 -21.16 -4.93
N TYR A 19 7.45 -20.58 -3.79
CA TYR A 19 7.21 -19.13 -3.65
C TYR A 19 8.38 -18.40 -2.99
N ILE A 20 8.78 -17.26 -3.57
CA ILE A 20 9.76 -16.32 -3.02
C ILE A 20 9.05 -15.02 -2.66
N PHE A 21 9.18 -14.57 -1.41
CA PHE A 21 8.50 -13.37 -0.92
C PHE A 21 9.39 -12.14 -0.92
N TYR A 22 8.80 -11.00 -1.25
CA TYR A 22 9.46 -9.71 -1.33
C TYR A 22 8.70 -8.64 -0.54
N LYS A 23 9.38 -7.53 -0.27
CA LYS A 23 8.83 -6.40 0.49
C LYS A 23 8.36 -5.25 -0.38
N ALA A 24 8.89 -5.13 -1.60
CA ALA A 24 8.58 -4.05 -2.51
C ALA A 24 8.97 -4.39 -3.95
N PHE A 25 8.37 -3.67 -4.89
CA PHE A 25 8.78 -3.65 -6.29
C PHE A 25 8.77 -2.22 -6.83
N LYS A 26 9.60 -1.99 -7.84
CA LYS A 26 9.67 -0.77 -8.63
C LYS A 26 8.91 -1.00 -9.92
N CYS A 27 8.04 -0.05 -10.25
CA CYS A 27 7.29 -0.03 -11.49
C CYS A 27 7.48 1.30 -12.21
N HIS A 28 7.32 1.25 -13.52
CA HIS A 28 7.21 2.42 -14.37
C HIS A 28 5.82 2.40 -14.97
N ARG A 29 5.16 3.56 -14.96
CA ARG A 29 3.93 3.75 -15.71
C ARG A 29 4.28 4.36 -17.05
N LEU A 30 3.47 4.12 -18.09
CA LEU A 30 3.74 4.67 -19.42
C LEU A 30 3.98 6.19 -19.40
N ASP A 31 3.25 6.92 -18.55
CA ASP A 31 3.27 8.39 -18.50
C ASP A 31 3.62 8.96 -17.12
N GLY A 32 4.43 8.26 -16.31
CA GLY A 32 4.71 8.68 -14.94
C GLY A 32 6.14 8.39 -14.46
N PRO A 33 6.62 9.11 -13.43
CA PRO A 33 7.90 8.81 -12.83
C PRO A 33 7.91 7.38 -12.25
N PRO A 34 9.08 6.75 -12.18
CA PRO A 34 9.24 5.48 -11.48
C PRO A 34 8.67 5.56 -10.06
N ARG A 35 7.93 4.52 -9.67
CA ARG A 35 7.34 4.41 -8.33
C ARG A 35 7.78 3.11 -7.68
N ILE A 36 7.95 3.13 -6.35
CA ILE A 36 8.15 1.92 -5.54
C ILE A 36 6.91 1.70 -4.69
N LEU A 37 6.28 0.53 -4.85
CA LEU A 37 5.21 0.05 -3.98
C LEU A 37 5.77 -1.00 -3.02
N SER A 38 5.51 -0.81 -1.73
CA SER A 38 5.93 -1.70 -0.64
C SER A 38 4.76 -2.23 0.16
N LEU A 39 4.95 -3.36 0.85
CA LEU A 39 3.93 -3.91 1.76
C LEU A 39 3.47 -2.83 2.76
N GLY A 40 2.15 -2.77 2.98
CA GLY A 40 1.49 -1.76 3.81
C GLY A 40 1.24 -0.43 3.12
N ASP A 41 1.69 -0.22 1.87
CA ASP A 41 1.31 0.97 1.11
C ASP A 41 -0.17 0.92 0.74
N PHE A 42 -0.80 2.11 0.80
CA PHE A 42 -2.13 2.37 0.28
C PHE A 42 -2.03 3.17 -1.03
N PHE A 43 -2.83 2.80 -2.03
CA PHE A 43 -2.88 3.49 -3.31
C PHE A 43 -4.23 3.29 -3.99
N LEU A 44 -4.59 4.23 -4.86
CA LEU A 44 -5.83 4.14 -5.62
C LEU A 44 -5.70 3.16 -6.78
N VAL A 45 -6.74 2.36 -6.98
CA VAL A 45 -6.88 1.42 -8.07
C VAL A 45 -8.26 1.50 -8.70
N ARG A 46 -8.33 1.12 -9.98
CA ARG A 46 -9.57 0.88 -10.71
C ARG A 46 -9.38 -0.41 -11.52
N CYS A 47 -10.16 -1.45 -11.20
CA CYS A 47 -10.02 -2.77 -11.81
C CYS A 47 -10.43 -2.77 -13.29
N LYS A 48 -11.53 -2.10 -13.62
CA LYS A 48 -12.03 -1.88 -14.98
C LYS A 48 -12.49 -0.44 -15.17
N PRO A 49 -12.50 0.10 -16.41
CA PRO A 49 -12.91 1.48 -16.67
C PRO A 49 -14.26 1.89 -16.06
N GLU A 50 -15.23 0.97 -16.03
CA GLU A 50 -16.57 1.12 -15.49
C GLU A 50 -16.68 0.94 -13.97
N ASP A 51 -15.66 0.37 -13.33
CA ASP A 51 -15.65 0.14 -11.89
C ASP A 51 -15.32 1.44 -11.13
N PRO A 52 -15.85 1.61 -9.90
CA PRO A 52 -15.46 2.73 -9.04
C PRO A 52 -13.96 2.67 -8.69
N ILE A 53 -13.37 3.83 -8.44
CA ILE A 53 -12.01 3.90 -7.89
C ILE A 53 -12.08 3.47 -6.43
N CYS A 54 -11.20 2.57 -6.02
CA CYS A 54 -11.09 2.14 -4.63
C CYS A 54 -9.64 2.23 -4.13
N ILE A 55 -9.46 2.13 -2.81
CA ILE A 55 -8.12 2.05 -2.21
C ILE A 55 -7.70 0.58 -2.14
N ALA A 56 -6.49 0.30 -2.58
CA ALA A 56 -5.80 -0.96 -2.34
C ALA A 56 -4.72 -0.79 -1.26
N GLU A 57 -4.65 -1.74 -0.34
CA GLU A 57 -3.53 -1.93 0.58
C GLU A 57 -2.71 -3.13 0.10
N LEU A 58 -1.40 -2.94 -0.12
CA LEU A 58 -0.54 -4.03 -0.55
C LEU A 58 -0.21 -4.96 0.63
N GLN A 59 -0.69 -6.20 0.58
CA GLN A 59 -0.58 -7.15 1.69
C GLN A 59 0.53 -8.18 1.50
N LEU A 60 0.78 -8.62 0.26
CA LEU A 60 1.77 -9.64 -0.03
C LEU A 60 2.35 -9.47 -1.44
N LEU A 61 3.63 -9.80 -1.59
CA LEU A 61 4.36 -9.80 -2.85
C LEU A 61 5.18 -11.08 -2.95
N TRP A 62 5.04 -11.80 -4.05
CA TRP A 62 5.82 -13.01 -4.28
C TRP A 62 6.06 -13.32 -5.75
N GLU A 63 7.08 -14.13 -5.98
CA GLU A 63 7.35 -14.79 -7.25
C GLU A 63 7.02 -16.28 -7.11
N GLU A 64 6.25 -16.82 -8.04
CA GLU A 64 6.08 -18.26 -8.21
C GLU A 64 7.15 -18.80 -9.17
N ARG A 65 8.12 -19.57 -8.66
CA ARG A 65 9.30 -19.99 -9.42
C ARG A 65 9.01 -20.87 -10.63
N THR A 66 7.95 -21.68 -10.57
CA THR A 66 7.59 -22.62 -11.64
C THR A 66 7.11 -21.88 -12.89
N SER A 67 6.21 -20.92 -12.69
CA SER A 67 5.59 -20.12 -13.76
C SER A 67 6.34 -18.82 -14.04
N LYS A 68 7.29 -18.45 -13.17
CA LYS A 68 7.97 -17.14 -13.12
C LYS A 68 7.00 -15.96 -13.04
N GLN A 69 5.83 -16.18 -12.44
CA GLN A 69 4.83 -15.12 -12.27
C GLN A 69 5.17 -14.26 -11.07
N LEU A 70 5.13 -12.94 -11.28
CA LEU A 70 5.22 -11.95 -10.22
C LEU A 70 3.81 -11.57 -9.77
N LEU A 71 3.50 -11.80 -8.51
CA LEU A 71 2.15 -11.73 -7.97
C LEU A 71 2.09 -10.79 -6.77
N SER A 72 0.90 -10.22 -6.58
CA SER A 72 0.54 -9.40 -5.43
C SER A 72 -0.79 -9.84 -4.85
N SER A 73 -0.94 -9.71 -3.54
CA SER A 73 -2.21 -9.76 -2.84
C SER A 73 -2.51 -8.40 -2.24
N SER A 74 -3.73 -7.91 -2.45
CA SER A 74 -4.18 -6.62 -1.95
C SER A 74 -5.53 -6.73 -1.26
N LYS A 75 -5.72 -5.94 -0.21
CA LYS A 75 -7.03 -5.73 0.41
C LYS A 75 -7.64 -4.44 -0.14
N LEU A 76 -8.91 -4.48 -0.50
CA LEU A 76 -9.60 -3.35 -1.13
C LEU A 76 -10.52 -2.64 -0.14
N TYR A 77 -10.64 -1.33 -0.31
CA TYR A 77 -11.49 -0.46 0.51
C TYR A 77 -12.27 0.49 -0.41
N PHE A 78 -13.59 0.50 -0.27
CA PHE A 78 -14.50 1.28 -1.10
C PHE A 78 -15.14 2.40 -0.28
N LEU A 79 -15.56 3.47 -0.96
CA LEU A 79 -16.47 4.43 -0.35
C LEU A 79 -17.81 3.74 -0.07
N PRO A 80 -18.52 4.08 1.02
CA PRO A 80 -19.87 3.58 1.26
C PRO A 80 -20.80 3.78 0.06
N GLU A 81 -20.66 4.87 -0.67
CA GLU A 81 -21.38 5.20 -1.91
C GLU A 81 -21.19 4.17 -3.03
N ASP A 82 -20.01 3.54 -3.08
CA ASP A 82 -19.65 2.55 -4.08
C ASP A 82 -20.03 1.12 -3.65
N THR A 83 -20.66 0.98 -2.48
CA THR A 83 -21.22 -0.30 -2.02
C THR A 83 -22.69 -0.42 -2.44
N PRO A 84 -23.22 -1.64 -2.65
CA PRO A 84 -24.64 -1.83 -2.95
C PRO A 84 -25.59 -1.24 -1.90
N GLN A 85 -25.14 -1.11 -0.64
CA GLN A 85 -25.91 -0.55 0.46
C GLN A 85 -25.92 0.99 0.46
N GLY A 86 -24.97 1.62 -0.23
CA GLY A 86 -24.79 3.06 -0.23
C GLY A 86 -24.35 3.63 1.11
N ARG A 87 -24.18 4.96 1.16
CA ARG A 87 -23.90 5.67 2.41
C ARG A 87 -25.17 5.80 3.27
N SER A 88 -25.08 5.41 4.54
CA SER A 88 -26.07 5.71 5.57
C SER A 88 -25.64 6.86 6.49
N VAL A 89 -26.57 7.34 7.32
CA VAL A 89 -26.32 8.38 8.34
C VAL A 89 -25.39 7.95 9.46
N SER A 90 -25.12 6.65 9.61
CA SER A 90 -24.22 6.13 10.64
C SER A 90 -22.74 6.18 10.22
N HIS A 91 -22.46 6.34 8.92
CA HIS A 91 -21.08 6.39 8.43
C HIS A 91 -20.42 7.73 8.75
N GLY A 92 -19.14 7.67 9.13
CA GLY A 92 -18.29 8.85 9.27
C GLY A 92 -17.97 9.52 7.93
N GLU A 93 -17.61 10.80 7.95
CA GLU A 93 -17.32 11.60 6.75
C GLU A 93 -16.26 10.94 5.83
N HIS A 94 -15.17 10.43 6.42
CA HIS A 94 -14.05 9.80 5.71
C HIS A 94 -14.01 8.28 5.88
N GLU A 95 -15.15 7.67 6.25
CA GLU A 95 -15.23 6.22 6.41
C GLU A 95 -15.08 5.50 5.07
N VAL A 96 -14.41 4.34 5.11
CA VAL A 96 -14.27 3.41 3.98
C VAL A 96 -14.63 2.00 4.42
N ILE A 97 -15.23 1.24 3.51
CA ILE A 97 -15.68 -0.13 3.75
C ILE A 97 -14.63 -1.10 3.23
N ALA A 98 -14.07 -1.89 4.14
CA ALA A 98 -13.07 -2.89 3.83
C ALA A 98 -13.71 -4.16 3.25
N VAL A 99 -13.23 -4.61 2.09
CA VAL A 99 -13.60 -5.93 1.56
C VAL A 99 -12.88 -7.00 2.37
N SER A 100 -13.61 -8.04 2.76
CA SER A 100 -13.05 -9.15 3.55
C SER A 100 -12.08 -10.01 2.74
N GLU A 101 -12.40 -10.24 1.47
CA GLU A 101 -11.56 -11.02 0.56
C GLU A 101 -10.42 -10.19 -0.03
N LYS A 102 -9.27 -10.84 -0.19
CA LYS A 102 -8.10 -10.23 -0.82
C LYS A 102 -8.11 -10.57 -2.31
N VAL A 103 -7.76 -9.59 -3.13
CA VAL A 103 -7.56 -9.81 -4.57
C VAL A 103 -6.12 -10.23 -4.82
N VAL A 104 -5.93 -11.23 -5.68
CA VAL A 104 -4.60 -11.66 -6.14
C VAL A 104 -4.49 -11.42 -7.63
N VAL A 105 -3.46 -10.67 -8.04
CA VAL A 105 -3.20 -10.33 -9.45
C VAL A 105 -1.71 -10.35 -9.76
N ARG A 106 -1.39 -10.43 -11.05
CA ARG A 106 -0.03 -10.20 -11.54
C ARG A 106 0.37 -8.75 -11.32
N LEU A 107 1.65 -8.52 -11.05
CA LEU A 107 2.17 -7.16 -10.86
C LEU A 107 1.93 -6.26 -12.08
N ASP A 108 2.03 -6.80 -13.30
CA ASP A 108 1.71 -6.05 -14.53
C ASP A 108 0.28 -5.52 -14.54
N ASP A 109 -0.66 -6.31 -14.05
CA ASP A 109 -2.07 -5.93 -14.02
C ASP A 109 -2.36 -4.98 -12.85
N LEU A 110 -1.72 -5.19 -11.69
CA LEU A 110 -1.79 -4.23 -10.59
C LEU A 110 -1.31 -2.83 -11.02
N VAL A 111 -0.21 -2.74 -11.78
CA VAL A 111 0.31 -1.45 -12.26
C VAL A 111 -0.68 -0.77 -13.21
N LYS A 112 -1.34 -1.52 -14.09
CA LYS A 112 -2.41 -0.99 -14.96
C LYS A 112 -3.59 -0.48 -14.14
N TRP A 113 -3.94 -1.17 -13.05
CA TRP A 113 -5.04 -0.80 -12.16
C TRP A 113 -4.77 0.47 -11.36
N THR A 114 -3.51 0.78 -11.01
CA THR A 114 -3.20 1.99 -10.23
C THR A 114 -3.83 3.22 -10.86
N VAL A 115 -4.27 4.22 -10.11
CA VAL A 115 -4.78 5.49 -10.66
C VAL A 115 -3.88 6.63 -10.16
N PRO A 116 -3.37 7.51 -11.05
CA PRO A 116 -2.43 8.56 -10.64
C PRO A 116 -3.16 9.79 -10.07
N ASP A 117 -4.38 10.04 -10.56
CA ASP A 117 -5.24 11.14 -10.17
C ASP A 117 -6.30 10.65 -9.17
N PRO A 118 -6.39 11.25 -7.97
CA PRO A 118 -7.45 10.96 -7.02
C PRO A 118 -8.81 11.56 -7.42
N SER A 119 -9.00 12.11 -8.62
CA SER A 119 -10.29 12.64 -9.10
C SER A 119 -11.46 11.72 -8.73
N GLY A 120 -12.34 12.18 -7.84
CA GLY A 120 -13.47 11.40 -7.29
C GLY A 120 -13.32 11.00 -5.82
N TRP A 121 -12.12 11.08 -5.26
CA TRP A 121 -11.86 10.94 -3.83
C TRP A 121 -11.50 12.30 -3.25
N ALA A 122 -12.30 12.80 -2.30
CA ALA A 122 -11.90 13.97 -1.53
C ALA A 122 -10.62 13.61 -0.76
N PRO A 123 -9.51 14.37 -0.90
CA PRO A 123 -8.33 14.09 -0.12
C PRO A 123 -8.71 14.19 1.35
N GLY A 124 -8.50 13.09 2.08
CA GLY A 124 -8.63 13.11 3.53
C GLY A 124 -7.70 14.16 4.14
N GLN A 125 -7.89 14.46 5.42
CA GLN A 125 -6.98 15.36 6.12
C GLN A 125 -5.54 14.87 5.98
N ARG A 126 -4.63 15.78 5.61
CA ARG A 126 -3.20 15.47 5.55
C ARG A 126 -2.75 15.00 6.92
N ALA A 127 -2.31 13.76 7.01
CA ALA A 127 -1.68 13.26 8.21
C ALA A 127 -0.35 14.01 8.37
N GLU A 128 -0.31 14.96 9.31
CA GLU A 128 0.94 15.61 9.67
C GLU A 128 1.86 14.56 10.30
N PRO A 129 3.09 14.35 9.76
CA PRO A 129 4.05 13.45 10.36
C PRO A 129 4.33 13.92 11.77
N LEU A 130 3.83 13.16 12.72
CA LEU A 130 4.04 13.37 14.13
C LEU A 130 5.57 13.32 14.37
N LYS A 131 6.22 14.48 14.55
CA LYS A 131 7.67 14.54 14.78
C LYS A 131 7.98 13.70 16.01
N ALA A 132 8.84 12.69 15.88
CA ALA A 132 9.13 11.74 16.95
C ALA A 132 9.45 12.41 18.31
N ALA A 133 10.14 13.55 18.29
CA ALA A 133 10.42 14.35 19.48
C ALA A 133 9.19 15.07 20.08
N GLN A 134 8.25 15.53 19.25
CA GLN A 134 6.99 16.14 19.70
C GLN A 134 6.00 15.10 20.23
N VAL A 135 5.97 13.92 19.61
CA VAL A 135 5.22 12.74 20.10
C VAL A 135 5.68 12.33 21.48
N LEU A 136 7.00 12.15 21.66
CA LEU A 136 7.58 11.81 22.95
C LEU A 136 7.28 12.87 24.03
N ARG A 137 7.32 14.15 23.66
CA ARG A 137 7.07 15.27 24.58
C ARG A 137 5.59 15.47 24.92
N GLN A 138 4.67 15.26 23.98
CA GLN A 138 3.22 15.40 24.22
C GLN A 138 2.64 14.16 24.92
N LEU A 139 3.09 12.95 24.56
CA LEU A 139 2.57 11.71 25.14
C LEU A 139 3.22 11.34 26.48
N GLY A 140 4.42 11.87 26.78
CA GLY A 140 5.04 11.77 28.10
C GLY A 140 4.28 12.54 29.19
N ARG A 141 3.44 13.53 28.82
CA ARG A 141 2.59 14.28 29.76
C ARG A 141 1.27 13.59 30.10
N ASN A 142 0.75 12.74 29.21
CA ASN A 142 -0.63 12.23 29.29
C ASN A 142 -0.72 10.75 29.70
N GLY A 143 0.38 10.12 30.14
CA GLY A 143 0.37 8.71 30.56
C GLY A 143 0.12 7.69 29.43
N GLN A 144 0.02 8.12 28.17
CA GLN A 144 -0.31 7.29 26.99
C GLN A 144 0.91 6.51 26.43
N ARG A 145 1.74 5.95 27.31
CA ARG A 145 2.90 5.12 26.94
C ARG A 145 2.51 3.90 26.10
N GLU A 146 1.32 3.37 26.35
CA GLU A 146 0.72 2.23 25.62
C GLU A 146 0.28 2.58 24.20
N ALA A 147 -0.17 3.81 23.95
CA ALA A 147 -0.49 4.28 22.60
C ALA A 147 0.79 4.41 21.75
N LEU A 148 1.89 4.84 22.36
CA LEU A 148 3.23 4.88 21.77
C LEU A 148 3.77 3.49 21.44
N HIS A 149 3.56 2.52 22.34
CA HIS A 149 3.90 1.12 22.09
C HIS A 149 3.08 0.57 20.92
N ARG A 150 1.76 0.76 20.93
CA ARG A 150 0.86 0.32 19.85
C ARG A 150 1.15 0.97 18.50
N TYR A 151 1.51 2.25 18.46
CA TYR A 151 1.89 2.93 17.21
C TYR A 151 3.25 2.45 16.68
N ARG A 152 4.25 2.27 17.57
CA ARG A 152 5.54 1.69 17.19
C ARG A 152 5.39 0.25 16.75
N GLU A 153 4.60 -0.55 17.45
CA GLU A 153 4.25 -1.91 17.03
C GLU A 153 3.52 -1.85 15.69
N SER A 154 2.49 -1.04 15.49
CA SER A 154 1.74 -1.03 14.22
C SER A 154 2.59 -0.62 13.01
N THR A 155 3.64 0.19 13.19
CA THR A 155 4.61 0.52 12.13
C THR A 155 5.81 -0.43 12.04
N LEU A 156 5.99 -1.35 13.00
CA LEU A 156 7.13 -2.30 13.08
C LEU A 156 6.71 -3.78 13.20
N THR A 157 5.41 -4.11 13.16
CA THR A 157 4.85 -5.45 13.44
C THR A 157 5.20 -6.51 12.40
N SER A 158 5.71 -6.12 11.24
CA SER A 158 6.00 -7.10 10.19
C SER A 158 7.24 -7.95 10.47
N GLY A 159 8.12 -7.55 11.42
CA GLY A 159 9.45 -8.17 11.57
C GLY A 159 10.36 -8.00 10.34
N LEU A 160 9.88 -7.30 9.31
CA LEU A 160 10.56 -7.07 8.05
C LEU A 160 11.36 -5.76 8.11
N ASN A 161 12.60 -5.80 7.62
CA ASN A 161 13.46 -4.61 7.54
C ASN A 161 13.25 -3.88 6.22
N PHE A 162 12.80 -2.62 6.24
CA PHE A 162 12.52 -1.80 5.05
C PHE A 162 13.63 -0.77 4.70
N ARG A 163 14.80 -0.82 5.35
CA ARG A 163 15.86 0.19 5.15
C ARG A 163 16.37 0.28 3.72
N ASP A 164 16.48 -0.85 3.04
CA ASP A 164 16.83 -0.95 1.62
C ASP A 164 15.80 -0.24 0.73
N ILE A 165 14.52 -0.47 0.98
CA ILE A 165 13.40 0.17 0.27
C ILE A 165 13.40 1.68 0.49
N GLN A 166 13.61 2.13 1.73
CA GLN A 166 13.69 3.55 2.05
C GLN A 166 14.85 4.25 1.32
N ARG A 167 16.01 3.58 1.23
CA ARG A 167 17.18 4.08 0.49
C ARG A 167 16.90 4.20 -1.01
N GLU A 168 16.21 3.23 -1.58
CA GLU A 168 15.82 3.21 -3.00
C GLU A 168 14.78 4.30 -3.30
N ARG A 169 13.78 4.46 -2.44
CA ARG A 169 12.80 5.56 -2.53
C ARG A 169 13.46 6.93 -2.52
N ALA A 170 14.43 7.15 -1.64
CA ALA A 170 15.15 8.42 -1.55
C ALA A 170 15.93 8.77 -2.83
N GLN A 171 16.29 7.79 -3.65
CA GLN A 171 16.96 8.01 -4.93
C GLN A 171 16.00 8.39 -6.06
N LEU A 172 14.69 8.10 -5.92
CA LEU A 172 13.67 8.48 -6.92
C LEU A 172 13.21 9.93 -6.81
N VAL A 173 13.52 10.60 -5.70
CA VAL A 173 13.12 12.00 -5.41
C VAL A 173 14.19 13.02 -5.81
N LYS A 174 15.33 12.54 -6.34
CA LYS A 174 16.41 13.39 -6.90
C LYS A 174 16.21 13.58 -8.39
#